data_AF-A0A8E4R6J0-F1
#
_entry.id   AF-A0A8E4R6J0-F1
#
_cell.length_a   1.000
_cell.length_b   1.000
_cell.length_c   1.000
_cell.angle_alpha   90.00
_cell.angle_beta   90.00
_cell.angle_gamma   90.00
#
_symmetry.space_group_name_H-M   'P 1'
#
loop_
_entity.id
_entity.type
_entity.pdbx_description
1 polymer ?
#
loop_
_entity_poly.entity_id
_entity_poly.type
_entity_poly.pdbx_seq_one_letter_code
_entity_poly.pdbx_strand_id
1 'polypeptide(L)'
;MSRSRRFADKSLGRHASRRSNLREALASFGIIIVLLVAVTWSIPASPIKDTLMPALQPVARSTGLDQTWGMFSPNPPMSIPEVETWVLYNNGQRRVWKFENDRSLIGAFYWDRWRKFKEQLINEPVTRPAYAMWVVRKLMKPGEKPVGVTIFSETFPLAPPGKPAPADHPRKILYDWKFGATS
;
A
#
# COMPACT_ATOMS: atom_id res chain seq x y z
N MET A 1 -75.30 33.65 -3.26
CA MET A 1 -74.20 33.76 -2.27
C MET A 1 -73.11 32.73 -2.59
N SER A 2 -71.86 33.04 -2.21
CA SER A 2 -70.69 32.14 -2.12
C SER A 2 -69.62 32.18 -3.24
N ARG A 3 -68.93 33.32 -3.34
CA ARG A 3 -67.51 33.44 -3.75
C ARG A 3 -66.67 33.36 -2.46
N SER A 4 -66.01 32.24 -2.13
CA SER A 4 -64.99 32.20 -1.05
C SER A 4 -64.24 30.85 -0.94
N ARG A 5 -63.62 30.34 -2.01
CA ARG A 5 -62.75 29.13 -1.91
C ARG A 5 -61.44 29.17 -2.72
N ARG A 6 -60.92 30.35 -3.09
CA ARG A 6 -59.67 30.46 -3.90
C ARG A 6 -58.43 30.99 -3.19
N PHE A 7 -58.48 31.29 -1.89
CA PHE A 7 -57.34 31.92 -1.20
C PHE A 7 -56.56 31.03 -0.22
N ALA A 8 -57.06 29.84 0.12
CA ALA A 8 -56.41 29.00 1.13
C ALA A 8 -55.26 28.12 0.60
N ASP A 9 -55.13 27.94 -0.71
CA ASP A 9 -54.24 26.92 -1.30
C ASP A 9 -52.85 27.44 -1.70
N LYS A 10 -52.54 28.72 -1.47
CA LYS A 10 -51.26 29.34 -1.89
C LYS A 10 -50.18 29.42 -0.82
N SER A 11 -50.45 29.06 0.45
CA SER A 11 -49.46 29.23 1.53
C SER A 11 -48.68 27.97 1.91
N LEU A 12 -49.13 26.76 1.52
CA LEU A 12 -48.49 25.51 1.93
C LEU A 12 -47.41 25.00 0.96
N GLY A 13 -47.36 25.50 -0.28
CA GLY A 13 -46.42 25.04 -1.32
C GLY A 13 -45.00 25.61 -1.25
N ARG A 14 -44.72 26.61 -0.39
CA ARG A 14 -43.41 27.30 -0.38
C ARG A 14 -42.35 26.68 0.55
N HIS A 15 -42.74 25.85 1.51
CA HIS A 15 -41.79 25.23 2.44
C HIS A 15 -41.29 23.85 2.00
N ALA A 16 -42.09 23.08 1.26
CA ALA A 16 -41.71 21.77 0.74
C ALA A 16 -40.68 21.87 -0.41
N SER A 17 -40.84 22.85 -1.31
CA SER A 17 -39.95 23.04 -2.46
C SER A 17 -38.54 23.46 -2.06
N ARG A 18 -38.38 24.33 -1.05
CA ARG A 18 -37.07 24.82 -0.62
C ARG A 18 -36.19 23.72 -0.01
N ARG A 19 -36.79 22.74 0.71
CA ARG A 19 -36.07 21.56 1.22
C ARG A 19 -35.72 20.58 0.10
N SER A 20 -36.59 20.41 -0.90
CA SER A 20 -36.30 19.59 -2.09
C SER A 20 -35.13 20.16 -2.88
N ASN A 21 -35.19 21.45 -3.22
CA ASN A 21 -34.17 22.13 -4.02
C ASN A 21 -32.83 22.19 -3.29
N LEU A 22 -32.82 22.36 -1.96
CA LEU A 22 -31.58 22.34 -1.18
C LEU A 22 -30.96 20.94 -1.13
N ARG A 23 -31.78 19.89 -0.95
CA ARG A 23 -31.30 18.49 -0.98
C ARG A 23 -30.77 18.10 -2.35
N GLU A 24 -31.45 18.52 -3.41
CA GLU A 24 -31.06 18.29 -4.80
C GLU A 24 -29.78 19.05 -5.16
N ALA A 25 -29.63 20.30 -4.71
CA ALA A 25 -28.41 21.07 -4.88
C ALA A 25 -27.23 20.45 -4.12
N LEU A 26 -27.44 19.99 -2.88
CA LEU A 26 -26.40 19.31 -2.09
C LEU A 26 -26.02 17.96 -2.70
N ALA A 27 -26.99 17.19 -3.20
CA ALA A 27 -26.73 15.93 -3.88
C ALA A 27 -25.96 16.15 -5.19
N SER A 28 -26.38 17.12 -5.99
CA SER A 28 -25.70 17.48 -7.24
C SER A 28 -24.28 17.97 -6.98
N PHE A 29 -24.09 18.80 -5.95
CA PHE A 29 -22.77 19.26 -5.52
C PHE A 29 -21.86 18.09 -5.10
N GLY A 30 -22.39 17.14 -4.33
CA GLY A 30 -21.67 15.92 -3.97
C GLY A 30 -21.29 15.07 -5.19
N ILE A 31 -22.21 14.88 -6.13
CA ILE A 31 -21.96 14.15 -7.38
C ILE A 31 -20.86 14.84 -8.21
N ILE A 32 -20.90 16.17 -8.33
CA ILE A 32 -19.87 16.94 -9.05
C ILE A 32 -18.50 16.77 -8.39
N ILE A 33 -18.41 16.79 -7.06
CA ILE A 33 -17.15 16.53 -6.34
C ILE A 33 -16.65 15.12 -6.64
N VAL A 34 -17.51 14.10 -6.57
CA VAL A 34 -17.15 12.70 -6.85
C VAL A 34 -16.64 12.55 -8.29
N LEU A 35 -17.32 13.18 -9.26
CA LEU A 35 -16.91 13.16 -10.67
C LEU A 35 -15.58 13.88 -10.90
N LEU A 36 -15.37 15.05 -10.26
CA LEU A 36 -14.10 15.77 -10.34
C LEU A 36 -12.94 14.94 -9.79
N VAL A 37 -13.15 14.25 -8.66
CA VAL A 37 -12.13 13.35 -8.09
C VAL A 37 -11.86 12.18 -9.03
N ALA A 38 -12.91 11.52 -9.54
CA ALA A 38 -12.76 10.38 -10.44
C ALA A 38 -12.01 10.75 -11.75
N VAL A 39 -12.34 11.90 -12.35
CA VAL A 39 -11.64 12.40 -13.55
C VAL A 39 -10.19 12.74 -13.23
N THR A 40 -9.93 13.46 -12.14
CA THR A 40 -8.56 13.85 -11.75
C THR A 40 -7.68 12.63 -11.48
N TRP A 41 -8.23 11.59 -10.84
CA TRP A 41 -7.50 10.35 -10.57
C TRP A 41 -7.28 9.49 -11.82
N SER A 42 -8.15 9.60 -12.82
CA SER A 42 -8.07 8.86 -14.10
C SER A 42 -7.10 9.49 -15.10
N ILE A 43 -6.69 10.75 -14.91
CA ILE A 43 -5.72 11.42 -15.79
C ILE A 43 -4.29 10.91 -15.47
N PRO A 44 -3.49 10.49 -16.48
CA PRO A 44 -2.08 10.14 -16.28
C PRO A 44 -1.27 11.34 -15.76
N ALA A 45 -0.08 11.09 -15.20
CA ALA A 45 0.76 12.14 -14.60
C ALA A 45 0.88 13.35 -15.55
N SER A 46 0.39 14.50 -15.10
CA SER A 46 0.34 15.74 -15.87
C SER A 46 0.58 16.92 -14.92
N PRO A 47 1.12 18.05 -15.41
CA PRO A 47 1.40 19.22 -14.56
C PRO A 47 0.16 19.77 -13.82
N ILE A 48 -1.02 19.56 -14.40
CA ILE A 48 -2.33 19.94 -13.84
C ILE A 48 -2.66 19.05 -12.63
N LYS A 49 -2.37 17.75 -12.72
CA LYS A 49 -2.54 16.78 -11.64
C LYS A 49 -1.65 17.14 -10.45
N ASP A 50 -0.40 17.52 -10.69
CA ASP A 50 0.56 17.88 -9.64
C ASP A 50 0.18 19.19 -8.91
N THR A 51 -0.50 20.11 -9.61
CA THR A 51 -0.99 21.37 -9.01
C THR A 51 -2.24 21.17 -8.15
N LEU A 52 -3.13 20.25 -8.55
CA LEU A 52 -4.40 19.98 -7.85
C LEU A 52 -4.28 18.95 -6.72
N MET A 53 -3.27 18.08 -6.78
CA MET A 53 -3.07 17.00 -5.81
C MET A 53 -3.00 17.50 -4.36
N PRO A 54 -2.24 18.56 -4.00
CA PRO A 54 -2.09 18.99 -2.60
C PRO A 54 -3.40 19.47 -1.97
N ALA A 55 -4.28 20.10 -2.76
CA ALA A 55 -5.57 20.59 -2.30
C ALA A 55 -6.62 19.48 -2.18
N LEU A 56 -6.55 18.46 -3.04
CA LEU A 56 -7.52 17.35 -3.06
C LEU A 56 -7.13 16.20 -2.13
N GLN A 57 -5.85 16.06 -1.78
CA GLN A 57 -5.34 14.97 -0.92
C GLN A 57 -6.06 14.84 0.45
N PRO A 58 -6.37 15.93 1.19
CA PRO A 58 -7.04 15.82 2.48
C PRO A 58 -8.49 15.34 2.35
N VAL A 59 -9.18 15.76 1.29
CA VAL A 59 -10.55 15.34 1.00
C VAL A 59 -10.56 13.90 0.49
N ALA A 60 -9.65 13.54 -0.42
CA ALA A 60 -9.53 12.18 -0.93
C ALA A 60 -9.21 11.15 0.16
N ARG A 61 -8.28 11.48 1.08
CA ARG A 61 -7.96 10.63 2.24
C ARG A 61 -9.10 10.51 3.25
N SER A 62 -9.83 11.60 3.51
CA SER A 62 -10.95 11.57 4.47
C SER A 62 -12.19 10.86 3.92
N THR A 63 -12.37 10.87 2.60
CA THR A 63 -13.48 10.19 1.91
C THR A 63 -13.11 8.78 1.41
N GLY A 64 -11.83 8.39 1.49
CA GLY A 64 -11.33 7.11 0.97
C GLY A 64 -11.36 7.01 -0.56
N LEU A 65 -11.42 8.14 -1.26
CA LEU A 65 -11.41 8.20 -2.73
C LEU A 65 -10.01 7.98 -3.33
N ASP A 66 -8.96 7.90 -2.51
CA ASP A 66 -7.59 7.57 -2.91
C ASP A 66 -7.33 6.06 -3.02
N GLN A 67 -8.36 5.22 -2.83
CA GLN A 67 -8.24 3.78 -2.96
C GLN A 67 -7.81 3.39 -4.38
N THR A 68 -6.62 2.82 -4.48
CA THR A 68 -6.02 2.40 -5.75
C THR A 68 -6.60 1.05 -6.17
N TRP A 69 -7.44 1.05 -7.20
CA TRP A 69 -8.12 -0.13 -7.76
C TRP A 69 -7.25 -0.99 -8.70
N GLY A 70 -5.92 -0.87 -8.61
CA GLY A 70 -4.96 -1.53 -9.49
C GLY A 70 -4.99 -3.07 -9.46
N MET A 71 -5.81 -3.69 -8.60
CA MET A 71 -6.07 -5.13 -8.60
C MET A 71 -6.69 -5.62 -9.92
N PHE A 72 -7.35 -4.73 -10.68
CA PHE A 72 -7.94 -5.04 -11.99
C PHE A 72 -7.08 -4.56 -13.18
N SER A 73 -5.84 -4.10 -12.92
CA SER A 73 -4.92 -3.71 -13.99
C SER A 73 -4.46 -4.94 -14.78
N PRO A 74 -4.43 -4.91 -16.13
CA PRO A 74 -4.07 -6.05 -16.98
C PRO A 74 -2.65 -6.62 -16.82
N ASN A 75 -1.80 -5.95 -16.02
CA ASN A 75 -0.41 -6.33 -15.80
C ASN A 75 -0.24 -6.88 -14.38
N PRO A 76 -0.56 -8.16 -14.15
CA PRO A 76 -0.25 -8.80 -12.88
C PRO A 76 1.26 -8.75 -12.64
N PRO A 77 1.71 -8.66 -11.37
CA PRO A 77 3.13 -8.74 -11.04
C PRO A 77 3.71 -10.04 -11.59
N MET A 78 4.64 -9.93 -12.54
CA MET A 78 5.28 -11.08 -13.19
C MET A 78 6.46 -11.64 -12.37
N SER A 79 6.65 -11.17 -11.14
CA SER A 79 7.72 -11.63 -10.28
C SER A 79 7.37 -11.58 -8.81
N ILE A 80 7.81 -12.57 -8.06
CA ILE A 80 7.67 -12.61 -6.60
C ILE A 80 9.02 -12.23 -5.98
N PRO A 81 9.10 -11.12 -5.24
CA PRO A 81 10.29 -10.80 -4.48
C PRO A 81 10.33 -11.62 -3.19
N GLU A 82 11.42 -12.33 -2.98
CA GLU A 82 11.78 -12.97 -1.71
C GLU A 82 12.88 -12.16 -1.03
N VAL A 83 12.83 -12.13 0.30
CA VAL A 83 13.85 -11.45 1.09
C VAL A 83 14.56 -12.48 1.95
N GLU A 84 15.87 -12.49 1.85
CA GLU A 84 16.76 -13.34 2.63
C GLU A 84 17.73 -12.46 3.42
N THR A 85 17.96 -12.77 4.69
CA THR A 85 18.86 -11.99 5.55
C THR A 85 19.94 -12.88 6.11
N TRP A 86 21.19 -12.50 5.87
CA TRP A 86 22.37 -13.22 6.34
C TRP A 86 22.98 -12.50 7.53
N VAL A 87 23.31 -13.25 8.58
CA VAL A 87 24.08 -12.76 9.72
C VAL A 87 25.40 -13.52 9.75
N LEU A 88 26.50 -12.79 9.71
CA LEU A 88 27.85 -13.31 9.81
C LEU A 88 28.34 -13.15 11.24
N TYR A 89 28.95 -14.19 11.80
CA TYR A 89 29.50 -14.21 13.15
C TYR A 89 31.03 -14.21 13.12
N ASN A 90 31.65 -13.83 14.24
CA ASN A 90 33.10 -13.76 14.39
C ASN A 90 33.83 -15.10 14.21
N ASN A 91 33.15 -16.22 14.46
CA ASN A 91 33.65 -17.57 14.22
C ASN A 91 33.56 -18.00 12.74
N GLY A 92 33.17 -17.10 11.84
CA GLY A 92 32.95 -17.37 10.41
C GLY A 92 31.63 -18.07 10.10
N GLN A 93 30.83 -18.43 11.12
CA GLN A 93 29.51 -19.03 10.89
C GLN A 93 28.59 -17.99 10.25
N ARG A 94 27.77 -18.45 9.30
CA ARG A 94 26.70 -17.66 8.71
C ARG A 94 25.35 -18.28 9.04
N ARG A 95 24.40 -17.48 9.52
CA ARG A 95 23.01 -17.88 9.68
C ARG A 95 22.10 -17.10 8.75
N VAL A 96 21.06 -17.77 8.29
CA VAL A 96 20.12 -17.24 7.31
C VAL A 96 18.75 -17.15 7.95
N TRP A 97 18.10 -16.01 7.79
CA TRP A 97 16.70 -15.80 8.09
C TRP A 97 15.92 -15.60 6.79
N LYS A 98 14.82 -16.36 6.65
CA LYS A 98 13.84 -16.22 5.56
C LYS A 98 12.46 -16.04 6.16
N PHE A 99 11.58 -15.34 5.46
CA PHE A 99 10.17 -15.28 5.85
C PHE A 99 9.52 -16.62 5.56
N GLU A 100 8.96 -17.26 6.59
CA GLU A 100 8.32 -18.57 6.48
C GLU A 100 7.03 -18.48 5.63
N ASN A 101 6.91 -19.33 4.61
CA ASN A 101 5.73 -19.44 3.76
C ASN A 101 4.69 -20.39 4.38
N ASP A 102 4.35 -20.24 5.67
CA ASP A 102 3.36 -21.11 6.30
C ASP A 102 1.96 -20.86 5.71
N ARG A 103 1.41 -21.90 5.08
CA ARG A 103 0.11 -21.89 4.39
C ARG A 103 -1.05 -22.35 5.29
N SER A 104 -0.83 -22.49 6.58
CA SER A 104 -1.90 -22.75 7.56
C SER A 104 -2.99 -21.67 7.54
N LEU A 105 -4.24 -22.01 7.86
CA LEU A 105 -5.37 -21.06 7.91
C LEU A 105 -5.17 -19.95 8.96
N ILE A 106 -4.47 -20.24 10.07
CA ILE A 106 -4.02 -19.23 11.05
C ILE A 106 -2.81 -18.47 10.50
N GLY A 107 -2.00 -19.15 9.67
CA GLY A 107 -0.89 -18.59 8.91
C GLY A 107 -1.31 -17.53 7.88
N ALA A 108 -2.54 -17.55 7.36
CA ALA A 108 -3.00 -16.60 6.34
C ALA A 108 -2.92 -15.12 6.78
N PHE A 109 -3.31 -14.82 8.02
CA PHE A 109 -3.20 -13.45 8.57
C PHE A 109 -1.75 -13.06 8.88
N TYR A 110 -0.96 -14.00 9.39
CA TYR A 110 0.47 -13.81 9.65
C TYR A 110 1.26 -13.61 8.34
N TRP A 111 0.86 -14.32 7.29
CA TRP A 111 1.41 -14.27 5.96
C TRP A 111 1.18 -12.90 5.31
N ASP A 112 -0.04 -12.36 5.37
CA ASP A 112 -0.34 -11.05 4.79
C ASP A 112 0.44 -9.92 5.47
N ARG A 113 0.63 -10.00 6.80
CA ARG A 113 1.47 -9.05 7.53
C ARG A 113 2.92 -9.10 7.02
N TRP A 114 3.49 -10.29 6.89
CA TRP A 114 4.87 -10.45 6.40
C TRP A 114 5.01 -10.06 4.94
N ARG A 115 4.00 -10.33 4.10
CA ARG A 115 3.95 -9.88 2.72
C ARG A 115 4.01 -8.36 2.62
N LYS A 116 3.18 -7.64 3.38
CA LYS A 116 3.20 -6.16 3.41
C LYS A 116 4.49 -5.60 3.96
N PHE A 117 5.04 -6.23 4.99
CA PHE A 117 6.33 -5.82 5.53
C PHE A 117 7.48 -6.01 4.52
N LYS A 118 7.49 -7.11 3.75
CA LYS A 118 8.46 -7.30 2.65
C LYS A 118 8.36 -6.20 1.60
N GLU A 119 7.15 -5.83 1.18
CA GLU A 119 6.91 -4.71 0.26
C GLU A 119 7.54 -3.42 0.81
N GLN A 120 7.34 -3.12 2.10
CA GLN A 120 7.96 -1.95 2.73
C GLN A 120 9.49 -2.06 2.77
N LEU A 121 10.06 -3.20 3.13
CA LEU A 121 11.51 -3.37 3.24
C LEU A 121 12.23 -3.17 1.89
N ILE A 122 11.60 -3.59 0.80
CA ILE A 122 12.09 -3.42 -0.57
C ILE A 122 12.00 -1.95 -0.98
N ASN A 123 10.84 -1.32 -0.78
CA ASN A 123 10.56 0.02 -1.31
C ASN A 123 11.10 1.15 -0.43
N GLU A 124 11.24 0.93 0.87
CA GLU A 124 11.52 1.97 1.87
C GLU A 124 12.81 1.66 2.67
N PRO A 125 13.93 2.33 2.35
CA PRO A 125 15.23 2.08 2.99
C PRO A 125 15.26 2.32 4.50
N VAL A 126 14.43 3.23 5.04
CA VAL A 126 14.50 3.61 6.47
C VAL A 126 14.21 2.44 7.42
N THR A 127 13.47 1.43 6.97
CA THR A 127 13.10 0.27 7.78
C THR A 127 14.19 -0.80 7.89
N ARG A 128 15.17 -0.79 6.97
CA ARG A 128 16.17 -1.85 6.82
C ARG A 128 17.11 -2.00 8.03
N PRO A 129 17.65 -0.93 8.65
CA PRO A 129 18.53 -1.06 9.82
C PRO A 129 17.83 -1.68 11.03
N ALA A 130 16.60 -1.24 11.32
CA ALA A 130 15.81 -1.75 12.43
C ALA A 130 15.47 -3.24 12.26
N TYR A 131 15.08 -3.62 11.05
CA TYR A 131 14.85 -5.01 10.67
C TYR A 131 16.12 -5.86 10.77
N ALA A 132 17.25 -5.38 10.24
CA ALA A 132 18.54 -6.08 10.32
C ALA A 132 18.92 -6.38 11.78
N MET A 133 18.78 -5.40 12.67
CA MET A 133 19.05 -5.56 14.10
C MET A 133 18.07 -6.53 14.78
N TRP A 134 16.81 -6.54 14.36
CA TRP A 134 15.84 -7.52 14.83
C TRP A 134 16.23 -8.94 14.43
N VAL A 135 16.64 -9.17 13.17
CA VAL A 135 17.10 -10.48 12.69
C VAL A 135 18.34 -10.96 13.44
N VAL A 136 19.32 -10.06 13.64
CA VAL A 136 20.53 -10.36 14.42
C VAL A 136 20.15 -10.85 15.82
N ARG A 137 19.28 -10.12 16.54
CA ARG A 137 18.81 -10.52 17.87
C ARG A 137 18.02 -11.84 17.86
N LYS A 138 17.27 -12.11 16.79
CA LYS A 138 16.47 -13.33 16.65
C LYS A 138 17.35 -14.57 16.46
N LEU A 139 18.45 -14.46 15.72
CA LEU A 139 19.33 -15.58 15.37
C LEU A 139 20.50 -15.78 16.34
N MET A 140 20.89 -14.75 17.09
CA MET A 140 22.01 -14.79 18.02
C MET A 140 21.73 -15.70 19.22
N LYS A 141 22.68 -16.60 19.51
CA LYS A 141 22.69 -17.40 20.75
C LYS A 141 23.58 -16.74 21.80
N PRO A 142 23.45 -17.10 23.09
CA PRO A 142 24.31 -16.59 24.14
C PRO A 142 25.80 -16.82 23.82
N GLY A 143 26.62 -15.78 23.95
CA GLY A 143 28.07 -15.83 23.72
C GLY A 143 28.52 -15.58 22.28
N GLU A 144 27.60 -15.49 21.32
CA GLU A 144 27.94 -15.22 19.92
C GLU A 144 28.10 -13.72 19.65
N LYS A 145 29.05 -13.38 18.76
CA LYS A 145 29.28 -11.99 18.34
C LYS A 145 29.02 -11.85 16.84
N PRO A 146 27.92 -11.17 16.43
CA PRO A 146 27.69 -10.87 15.03
C PRO A 146 28.70 -9.82 14.54
N VAL A 147 29.28 -10.03 13.37
CA VAL A 147 30.25 -9.14 12.71
C VAL A 147 29.69 -8.49 11.44
N GLY A 148 28.55 -8.97 10.94
CA GLY A 148 27.85 -8.31 9.86
C GLY A 148 26.44 -8.86 9.62
N VAL A 149 25.65 -8.08 8.91
CA VAL A 149 24.31 -8.43 8.46
C VAL A 149 24.07 -7.89 7.05
N THR A 150 23.59 -8.76 6.16
CA THR A 150 23.28 -8.41 4.77
C THR A 150 21.86 -8.84 4.44
N ILE A 151 21.07 -7.93 3.88
CA ILE A 151 19.70 -8.19 3.40
C ILE A 151 19.75 -8.29 1.87
N PHE A 152 19.25 -9.39 1.34
CA PHE A 152 19.12 -9.67 -0.07
C PHE A 152 17.65 -9.65 -0.50
N SER A 153 17.40 -9.17 -1.70
CA SER A 153 16.16 -9.38 -2.44
C SER A 153 16.45 -10.30 -3.60
N GLU A 154 15.73 -11.41 -3.69
CA GLU A 154 15.72 -12.29 -4.84
C GLU A 154 14.41 -12.10 -5.58
N THR A 155 14.46 -11.95 -6.89
CA THR A 155 13.26 -11.77 -7.70
C THR A 155 13.05 -13.02 -8.52
N PHE A 156 12.00 -13.78 -8.21
CA PHE A 156 11.61 -14.96 -8.97
C PHE A 156 10.68 -14.55 -10.10
N PRO A 157 11.09 -14.62 -11.38
CA PRO A 157 10.17 -14.45 -12.49
C PRO A 157 9.13 -15.58 -12.46
N LEU A 158 7.85 -15.20 -12.52
CA LEU A 158 6.77 -16.16 -12.68
C LEU A 158 6.79 -16.67 -14.11
N ALA A 159 6.91 -17.98 -14.27
CA ALA A 159 6.80 -18.60 -15.58
C ALA A 159 5.35 -18.46 -16.09
N PRO A 160 5.15 -18.18 -17.39
CA PRO A 160 3.85 -18.38 -17.99
C PRO A 160 3.42 -19.86 -17.83
N PRO A 161 2.10 -20.14 -17.77
CA PRO A 161 1.61 -21.51 -17.66
C PRO A 161 2.21 -22.41 -18.74
N GLY A 162 2.76 -23.56 -18.34
CA GLY A 162 3.36 -24.54 -19.26
C GLY A 162 4.84 -24.33 -19.61
N LYS A 163 5.51 -23.31 -19.04
CA LYS A 163 6.98 -23.17 -19.16
C LYS A 163 7.67 -23.34 -17.80
N PRO A 164 8.87 -23.93 -17.75
CA PRO A 164 9.65 -23.96 -16.52
C PRO A 164 10.06 -22.53 -16.12
N ALA A 165 10.11 -22.27 -14.81
CA ALA A 165 10.62 -21.01 -14.30
C ALA A 165 12.11 -20.85 -14.67
N PRO A 166 12.56 -19.64 -15.08
CA PRO A 166 13.97 -19.35 -15.27
C PRO A 166 14.77 -19.72 -14.01
N ALA A 167 15.88 -20.44 -14.19
CA ALA A 167 16.75 -20.88 -13.09
C ALA A 167 17.63 -19.75 -12.52
N ASP A 168 17.77 -18.64 -13.26
CA ASP A 168 18.55 -17.49 -12.82
C ASP A 168 17.67 -16.55 -11.99
N HIS A 169 18.14 -16.26 -10.78
CA HIS A 169 17.46 -15.44 -9.79
C HIS A 169 18.36 -14.27 -9.45
N PRO A 170 18.18 -13.09 -10.10
CA PRO A 170 19.04 -11.94 -9.83
C PRO A 170 18.88 -11.54 -8.37
N ARG A 171 19.99 -11.63 -7.63
CA ARG A 171 20.06 -11.26 -6.22
C ARG A 171 20.55 -9.82 -6.09
N LYS A 172 19.73 -8.97 -5.47
CA LYS A 172 20.07 -7.58 -5.16
C LYS A 172 20.35 -7.41 -3.68
N ILE A 173 21.46 -6.76 -3.33
CA ILE A 173 21.72 -6.34 -1.95
C ILE A 173 20.84 -5.13 -1.64
N LEU A 174 19.96 -5.27 -0.65
CA LEU A 174 19.11 -4.18 -0.16
C LEU A 174 19.79 -3.37 0.96
N TYR A 175 20.61 -4.05 1.77
CA TYR A 175 21.30 -3.48 2.91
C TYR A 175 22.50 -4.34 3.25
N ASP A 176 23.63 -3.71 3.56
CA ASP A 176 24.81 -4.40 4.09
C ASP A 176 25.38 -3.57 5.24
N TRP A 177 25.66 -4.22 6.35
CA TRP A 177 26.22 -3.58 7.53
C TRP A 177 27.22 -4.48 8.21
N LYS A 178 28.38 -3.92 8.56
CA LYS A 178 29.42 -4.62 9.31
C LYS A 178 29.49 -4.07 10.72
N PHE A 179 29.42 -4.95 11.70
CA PHE A 179 29.62 -4.62 13.11
C PHE A 179 31.12 -4.63 13.39
N GLY A 180 31.68 -3.46 13.64
CA GLY A 180 33.11 -3.32 13.93
C GLY A 180 33.99 -3.26 12.69
N ALA A 181 34.05 -2.07 12.09
CA ALA A 181 35.28 -1.51 11.54
C ALA A 181 35.27 -0.02 11.89
N THR A 182 35.39 0.31 13.17
CA THR A 182 35.92 1.62 13.56
C THR A 182 37.40 1.58 13.20
N SER A 183 37.71 2.18 12.05
CA SER A 183 39.04 2.74 11.82
C SER A 183 39.27 3.87 12.82
#